data_AF-A0A6V7IWG0-F1
#
_entry.id   AF-A0A6V7IWG0-F1
#
_cell.length_a   1.000
_cell.length_b   1.000
_cell.length_c   1.000
_cell.angle_alpha   90.00
_cell.angle_beta   90.00
_cell.angle_gamma   90.00
#
_symmetry.space_group_name_H-M   'P 1'
#
loop_
_entity.id
_entity.type
_entity.pdbx_description
1 polymer ?
#
loop_
_entity_poly.entity_id
_entity_poly.type
_entity_poly.pdbx_seq_one_letter_code
_entity_poly.pdbx_strand_id
1 'polypeptide(L)' 'AEDNDSIRPKIVGGYPASDGQFPYQVSLRVKGRHFCGGSIINKRWILTAAHCLKG' A
#
# COMPACT_ATOMS: atom_id res chain seq x y z
N ALA A 1 16.51 -14.93 5.08
CA ALA A 1 17.32 -14.22 4.07
C ALA A 1 17.06 -12.74 4.31
N GLU A 2 18.02 -12.08 4.94
CA GLU A 2 17.96 -10.66 5.25
C GLU A 2 18.24 -9.88 3.96
N ASP A 3 17.25 -9.17 3.45
CA ASP A 3 17.41 -8.29 2.29
C ASP A 3 18.04 -6.98 2.77
N ASN A 4 19.33 -6.83 2.47
CA ASN A 4 20.10 -5.61 2.65
C ASN A 4 19.73 -4.59 1.54
N ASP A 5 18.47 -4.19 1.50
CA ASP A 5 18.12 -2.84 1.08
C ASP A 5 18.05 -2.03 2.37
N SER A 6 18.76 -0.91 2.46
CA SER A 6 18.56 0.04 3.56
C SER A 6 17.10 0.48 3.53
N ILE A 7 16.20 -0.20 4.26
CA ILE A 7 14.76 0.04 4.23
C ILE A 7 14.56 1.45 4.77
N ARG A 8 14.55 2.44 3.89
CA ARG A 8 14.15 3.79 4.23
C ARG A 8 12.66 3.71 4.54
N PRO A 9 12.24 3.93 5.79
CA PRO A 9 10.84 3.85 6.14
C PRO A 9 10.08 4.86 5.28
N LYS A 10 9.11 4.36 4.49
CA LYS A 10 8.26 5.25 3.67
C LYS A 10 7.13 5.90 4.47
N ILE A 11 6.94 5.45 5.71
CA ILE A 11 5.96 5.95 6.67
C ILE A 11 6.73 6.60 7.83
N VAL A 12 6.61 7.91 7.98
CA VAL A 12 7.29 8.67 9.05
C VAL A 12 6.69 8.30 10.41
N GLY A 13 7.55 7.94 11.38
CA GLY A 13 7.11 7.50 12.71
C GLY A 13 6.40 6.14 12.74
N GLY A 14 6.37 5.43 11.60
CA GLY A 14 5.77 4.11 11.50
C GLY A 14 6.70 2.99 11.97
N TYR A 15 6.12 1.80 12.09
CA TYR A 15 6.82 0.54 12.32
C TYR A 15 6.33 -0.49 11.29
N PRO A 16 7.10 -1.55 11.00
CA PRO A 16 6.66 -2.61 10.11
C PRO A 16 5.37 -3.27 10.60
N ALA A 17 4.40 -3.43 9.71
CA ALA A 17 3.20 -4.20 10.01
C ALA A 17 3.50 -5.70 9.96
N SER A 18 2.88 -6.49 10.83
CA SER A 18 2.90 -7.95 10.72
C SER A 18 2.14 -8.40 9.48
N ASP A 19 2.49 -9.56 8.94
CA ASP A 19 1.78 -10.16 7.81
C ASP A 19 0.29 -10.30 8.12
N GLY A 20 -0.54 -9.77 7.22
CA GLY A 20 -2.00 -9.80 7.36
C GLY A 20 -2.58 -8.89 8.44
N GLN A 21 -1.79 -8.04 9.13
CA GLN A 21 -2.29 -7.14 10.18
C GLN A 21 -3.36 -6.17 9.67
N PHE A 22 -3.23 -5.72 8.41
CA PHE A 22 -4.17 -4.82 7.75
C PHE A 22 -4.66 -5.46 6.44
N PRO A 23 -5.56 -6.46 6.51
CA PRO A 23 -5.92 -7.28 5.35
C PRO A 23 -6.70 -6.52 4.28
N TYR A 24 -7.25 -5.36 4.64
CA TYR A 24 -7.92 -4.46 3.71
C TYR A 24 -6.94 -3.57 2.92
N GLN A 25 -5.66 -3.48 3.29
CA GLN A 25 -4.69 -2.60 2.64
C GLN A 25 -4.39 -3.06 1.20
N VAL A 26 -4.43 -2.14 0.24
CA VAL A 26 -4.13 -2.40 -1.17
C VAL A 26 -2.99 -1.53 -1.68
N SER A 27 -2.20 -2.08 -2.59
CA SER A 27 -1.17 -1.39 -3.36
C SER A 27 -1.67 -1.13 -4.78
N LEU A 28 -1.97 0.14 -5.11
CA LEU A 28 -2.27 0.53 -6.48
C LEU A 28 -0.96 0.67 -7.27
N ARG A 29 -0.87 -0.01 -8.42
CA ARG A 29 0.37 -0.14 -9.20
C ARG A 29 0.17 0.24 -10.65
N VAL A 30 1.12 0.99 -11.21
CA VAL A 30 1.22 1.31 -12.64
C VAL A 30 2.56 0.78 -13.15
N LYS A 31 2.54 -0.02 -14.22
CA LYS A 31 3.75 -0.68 -14.77
C LYS A 31 4.55 -1.42 -13.69
N GLY A 32 3.86 -2.12 -12.79
CA GLY A 32 4.48 -2.85 -11.68
C GLY A 32 4.97 -2.00 -10.50
N ARG A 33 4.90 -0.66 -10.55
CA ARG A 33 5.36 0.23 -9.47
C ARG A 33 4.21 0.73 -8.60
N HIS A 34 4.33 0.60 -7.28
CA HIS A 34 3.41 1.20 -6.32
C HIS A 34 3.42 2.73 -6.45
N PHE A 35 2.24 3.35 -6.39
CA PHE A 35 2.13 4.81 -6.42
C PHE A 35 1.07 5.38 -5.48
N CYS A 36 0.04 4.60 -5.10
CA CYS A 36 -1.01 4.99 -4.16
C CYS A 36 -1.49 3.79 -3.34
N GLY A 37 -2.14 4.09 -2.20
CA GLY A 37 -2.86 3.12 -1.38
C GLY A 37 -4.35 3.03 -1.70
N GLY A 38 -5.02 2.07 -1.08
CA GLY A 38 -6.48 1.94 -1.05
C GLY A 38 -6.92 0.90 -0.02
N SER A 39 -8.23 0.79 0.17
CA SER A 39 -8.84 -0.13 1.14
C SER A 39 -9.92 -1.01 0.50
N ILE A 40 -9.88 -2.32 0.75
CA ILE A 40 -10.97 -3.24 0.40
C ILE A 40 -12.19 -2.88 1.23
N ILE A 41 -13.30 -2.54 0.58
CA ILE A 41 -14.57 -2.21 1.27
C ILE A 41 -15.63 -3.29 1.09
N ASN A 42 -15.48 -4.17 0.09
CA ASN A 42 -16.28 -5.38 -0.10
C ASN A 42 -15.63 -6.29 -1.18
N LYS A 43 -16.33 -7.34 -1.60
CA LYS A 43 -15.85 -8.35 -2.55
C LYS A 43 -15.47 -7.80 -3.95
N ARG A 44 -15.89 -6.59 -4.32
CA ARG A 44 -15.74 -6.05 -5.68
C ARG A 44 -15.19 -4.62 -5.72
N TRP A 45 -15.06 -3.94 -4.58
CA TRP A 45 -14.76 -2.51 -4.54
C TRP A 45 -13.58 -2.19 -3.62
N ILE A 46 -12.71 -1.32 -4.14
CA ILE A 46 -11.61 -0.68 -3.41
C ILE A 46 -11.91 0.82 -3.30
N LEU A 47 -11.79 1.37 -2.09
CA LEU A 47 -11.82 2.81 -1.86
C LEU A 47 -10.40 3.39 -1.97
N THR A 48 -10.24 4.52 -2.66
CA THR A 48 -8.96 5.25 -2.78
C THR A 48 -9.23 6.75 -2.98
N ALA A 49 -8.17 7.57 -2.99
CA ALA A 49 -8.29 9.00 -3.29
C ALA A 49 -8.51 9.23 -4.79
N ALA A 50 -9.36 10.20 -5.15
CA ALA A 50 -9.69 10.49 -6.56
C ALA A 50 -8.45 10.82 -7.41
N HIS A 51 -7.52 11.62 -6.86
CA HIS A 51 -6.28 12.01 -7.54
C HIS A 51 -5.32 10.83 -7.83
N CYS A 52 -5.54 9.67 -7.23
CA CYS A 52 -4.79 8.45 -7.56
C CYS A 52 -5.26 7.78 -8.86
N LEU A 53 -6.37 8.22 -9.46
CA LEU A 53 -6.87 7.67 -10.72
C LEU A 53 -6.83 8.72 -11.82
N LYS A 54 -7.70 9.70 -11.70
CA LYS A 54 -7.79 10.90 -12.53
C LYS A 54 -8.26 11.99 -11.57
N GLY A 55 -7.33 12.88 -11.20
CA GLY A 55 -7.70 14.17 -10.64
C GLY A 55 -8.25 15.05 -11.74
#